data_AF-A0A3L6MQE9-F1
#
_entry.id   AF-A0A3L6MQE9-F1
#
_cell.length_a   1.000
_cell.length_b   1.000
_cell.length_c   1.000
_cell.angle_alpha   90.00
_cell.angle_beta   90.00
_cell.angle_gamma   90.00
#
_symmetry.space_group_name_H-M   'P 1'
#
loop_
_entity.id
_entity.type
_entity.pdbx_description
1 polymer ?
#
loop_
_entity_poly.entity_id
_entity_poly.type
_entity_poly.pdbx_seq_one_letter_code
_entity_poly.pdbx_strand_id
1 'polypeptide(L)'
;MAPFIESMLLLSALTAATANSIKSTQPLRGESYVGRPAVPHIMRPKTVYKPYAKGIHRDSGNTRSEDYQGPLGINPRVEAFSMAPPINIFWDEQGRVIAANQCRENTTCIVSLNPDTYEVEATYPEPGQSSDLSQLLMVYLQLLDGHVTTATTNRHILDLEVVGDGAKTAFITRRDIDLSNITAPNELILSTAYDSIGNLWFTTGGFAGAGFPTRDTATLGYVEPSGKVHTLKLPGKVIENSFAISGTSVYMVTGPAGPADHADAIGFFYCMQPGPGGVKVVAELPYKAGDSIKKGGVSRGSGSTPSLLGHKYVAFTDNANDQVNLLVYPQAPALNNDTKPLCTVPLFERGFSANENVAVNHWDGESTYSMVLSNFYNGPPVAQLRAPPFGDGTDTDPAILNGPFNDLSVMSPGLVRVDFNEKMGKCTTRWYNKNIRTTITPILSTKTGLLYMPTQDYELAKKGSYIYYMSAIDFKSGREAWKVRTGAGGTFSNHFQPPVLTKDGGAGGYVIGGFVKVKDGSKP
;
A
#
# COMPACT_ATOMS: atom_id res chain seq x y z
N MET A 1 27.19 9.08 56.98
CA MET A 1 28.19 8.03 56.68
C MET A 1 27.63 7.15 55.57
N ALA A 2 28.13 7.31 54.35
CA ALA A 2 28.31 6.19 53.41
C ALA A 2 29.52 5.35 53.90
N PRO A 3 29.80 4.09 53.46
CA PRO A 3 30.09 3.75 52.04
C PRO A 3 29.70 2.31 51.55
N PHE A 4 29.44 2.12 50.24
CA PHE A 4 30.18 1.37 49.18
C PHE A 4 29.98 -0.17 49.09
N ILE A 5 29.38 -0.67 47.99
CA ILE A 5 29.94 -1.31 46.76
C ILE A 5 30.42 -2.77 46.95
N GLU A 6 29.73 -3.71 46.26
CA GLU A 6 30.41 -4.71 45.41
C GLU A 6 29.52 -5.15 44.24
N SER A 7 30.15 -5.27 43.08
CA SER A 7 29.59 -5.50 41.74
C SER A 7 29.79 -6.96 41.30
N MET A 8 29.07 -7.30 40.22
CA MET A 8 29.41 -8.29 39.18
C MET A 8 29.27 -9.79 39.48
N LEU A 9 28.29 -10.43 38.83
CA LEU A 9 28.47 -11.19 37.58
C LEU A 9 27.19 -12.02 37.34
N LEU A 10 26.19 -11.46 36.66
CA LEU A 10 25.25 -12.30 35.91
C LEU A 10 25.91 -12.58 34.56
N LEU A 11 26.34 -13.84 34.37
CA LEU A 11 26.63 -14.37 33.06
C LEU A 11 25.43 -14.10 32.16
N SER A 12 25.60 -13.15 31.24
CA SER A 12 24.83 -13.07 30.02
C SER A 12 25.13 -14.34 29.22
N ALA A 13 24.38 -15.40 29.47
CA ALA A 13 24.16 -16.40 28.46
C ALA A 13 23.37 -15.68 27.36
N LEU A 14 24.09 -15.16 26.37
CA LEU A 14 23.58 -14.98 25.01
C LEU A 14 23.18 -16.37 24.50
N THR A 15 22.04 -16.89 24.98
CA THR A 15 21.19 -17.64 24.07
C THR A 15 20.79 -16.61 23.03
N ALA A 16 21.40 -16.68 21.85
CA ALA A 16 20.79 -16.13 20.66
C ALA A 16 19.34 -16.63 20.69
N ALA A 17 18.40 -15.75 21.03
CA ALA A 17 17.00 -16.04 20.86
C ALA A 17 16.88 -16.33 19.37
N THR A 18 16.75 -17.61 19.02
CA THR A 18 16.40 -17.99 17.66
C THR A 18 15.07 -17.29 17.42
N ALA A 19 15.09 -16.22 16.61
CA ALA A 19 13.87 -15.54 16.22
C ALA A 19 12.85 -16.63 15.84
N ASN A 20 11.71 -16.66 16.54
CA ASN A 20 10.70 -17.68 16.30
C ASN A 20 10.33 -17.59 14.82
N SER A 21 10.67 -18.62 14.04
CA SER A 21 10.36 -18.65 12.61
C SER A 21 8.87 -18.87 12.40
N ILE A 22 8.28 -18.21 11.40
CA ILE A 22 6.89 -18.44 11.00
C ILE A 22 6.71 -19.91 10.61
N LYS A 23 5.83 -20.63 11.29
CA LYS A 23 5.54 -22.05 10.99
C LYS A 23 4.59 -22.14 9.80
N SER A 24 4.93 -22.98 8.83
CA SER A 24 4.02 -23.31 7.72
C SER A 24 2.87 -24.17 8.25
N THR A 25 1.65 -23.83 7.84
CA THR A 25 0.42 -24.58 8.22
C THR A 25 0.04 -25.63 7.20
N GLN A 26 0.84 -25.79 6.14
CA GLN A 26 0.75 -26.87 5.16
C GLN A 26 2.15 -27.43 4.86
N PRO A 27 2.25 -28.67 4.35
CA PRO A 27 3.53 -29.24 3.93
C PRO A 27 4.20 -28.40 2.84
N LEU A 28 5.50 -28.16 2.98
CA LEU A 28 6.30 -27.53 1.93
C LEU A 28 6.37 -28.46 0.71
N ARG A 29 5.98 -27.93 -0.46
CA ARG A 29 6.00 -28.64 -1.75
C ARG A 29 6.62 -27.74 -2.83
N GLY A 30 6.97 -28.33 -3.97
CA GLY A 30 7.64 -27.63 -5.07
C GLY A 30 9.10 -27.30 -4.79
N GLU A 31 9.75 -26.67 -5.77
CA GLU A 31 11.13 -26.23 -5.68
C GLU A 31 11.27 -25.03 -4.72
N SER A 32 12.33 -25.00 -3.92
CA SER A 32 12.60 -23.87 -3.02
C SER A 32 13.08 -22.62 -3.77
N TYR A 33 13.68 -22.81 -4.95
CA TYR A 33 14.18 -21.75 -5.81
C TYR A 33 13.96 -22.15 -7.27
N VAL A 34 13.37 -21.25 -8.05
CA VAL A 34 13.14 -21.43 -9.49
C VAL A 34 13.77 -20.25 -10.21
N GLY A 35 14.43 -20.52 -11.34
CA GLY A 35 15.06 -19.49 -12.17
C GLY A 35 16.57 -19.42 -12.00
N ARG A 36 17.14 -18.23 -12.18
CA ARG A 36 18.59 -17.99 -12.05
C ARG A 36 18.85 -16.58 -11.51
N PRO A 37 20.04 -16.32 -10.93
CA PRO A 37 20.39 -14.97 -10.51
C PRO A 37 20.24 -13.98 -11.66
N ALA A 38 19.61 -12.85 -11.37
CA ALA A 38 19.37 -11.79 -12.33
C ALA A 38 20.64 -10.95 -12.51
N VAL A 39 20.84 -10.46 -13.75
CA VAL A 39 21.81 -9.41 -14.03
C VAL A 39 21.10 -8.07 -13.76
N PRO A 40 21.65 -7.19 -12.90
CA PRO A 40 21.00 -5.91 -12.59
C PRO A 40 20.94 -5.01 -13.82
N HIS A 41 19.78 -4.38 -14.02
CA HIS A 41 19.58 -3.29 -14.97
C HIS A 41 19.33 -2.00 -14.19
N ILE A 42 20.42 -1.32 -13.82
CA ILE A 42 20.35 -0.07 -13.06
C ILE A 42 19.55 0.96 -13.85
N MET A 43 18.58 1.56 -13.17
CA MET A 43 17.69 2.59 -13.68
C MET A 43 18.06 3.94 -13.07
N ARG A 44 17.49 5.01 -13.61
CA ARG A 44 17.54 6.32 -12.97
C ARG A 44 16.97 6.23 -11.54
N PRO A 45 17.45 7.03 -10.57
CA PRO A 45 16.75 7.21 -9.31
C PRO A 45 15.28 7.59 -9.49
N LYS A 46 14.42 7.18 -8.54
CA LYS A 46 12.99 7.50 -8.54
C LYS A 46 12.75 9.01 -8.58
N THR A 47 11.56 9.40 -9.02
CA THR A 47 11.11 10.79 -8.86
C THR A 47 10.81 11.05 -7.39
N VAL A 48 11.27 12.18 -6.85
CA VAL A 48 11.02 12.60 -5.47
C VAL A 48 10.00 13.72 -5.47
N TYR A 49 8.91 13.54 -4.73
CA TYR A 49 7.84 14.51 -4.55
C TYR A 49 8.03 15.29 -3.24
N LYS A 50 7.54 16.53 -3.21
CA LYS A 50 7.58 17.38 -2.01
C LYS A 50 6.14 17.64 -1.52
N PRO A 51 5.82 17.40 -0.24
CA PRO A 51 6.70 16.81 0.77
C PRO A 51 7.01 15.34 0.46
N TYR A 52 8.11 14.83 0.98
CA TYR A 52 8.51 13.43 0.82
C TYR A 52 7.99 12.63 2.02
N ALA A 53 6.73 12.24 1.97
CA ALA A 53 6.11 11.40 2.98
C ALA A 53 6.10 9.95 2.50
N LYS A 54 6.32 8.99 3.41
CA LYS A 54 6.18 7.56 3.18
C LYS A 54 4.76 7.15 3.59
N GLY A 55 4.14 6.28 2.80
CA GLY A 55 2.82 5.70 3.06
C GLY A 55 2.72 4.32 2.40
N ILE A 56 1.56 3.67 2.45
CA ILE A 56 1.38 2.31 1.90
C ILE A 56 1.82 2.17 0.44
N HIS A 57 1.67 3.24 -0.35
CA HIS A 57 2.08 3.33 -1.75
C HIS A 57 3.50 3.91 -1.95
N ARG A 58 4.30 3.89 -0.88
CA ARG A 58 5.74 4.23 -0.75
C ARG A 58 6.11 5.71 -0.70
N ASP A 59 5.45 6.59 -1.44
CA ASP A 59 5.70 8.03 -1.35
C ASP A 59 4.45 8.88 -1.64
N SER A 60 4.55 10.20 -1.44
CA SER A 60 3.47 11.17 -1.73
C SER A 60 2.96 11.12 -3.17
N GLY A 61 3.76 10.63 -4.12
CA GLY A 61 3.36 10.46 -5.52
C GLY A 61 2.85 9.05 -5.84
N ASN A 62 2.78 8.17 -4.84
CA ASN A 62 2.36 6.78 -4.95
C ASN A 62 3.17 5.96 -5.97
N THR A 63 4.49 6.18 -6.06
CA THR A 63 5.30 5.57 -7.14
C THR A 63 5.52 4.06 -7.03
N ARG A 64 5.47 3.50 -5.82
CA ARG A 64 5.92 2.13 -5.53
C ARG A 64 7.28 1.76 -6.10
N SER A 65 8.19 2.72 -6.14
CA SER A 65 9.60 2.52 -6.51
C SER A 65 10.52 2.95 -5.37
N GLU A 66 11.67 2.30 -5.25
CA GLU A 66 12.71 2.64 -4.28
C GLU A 66 14.10 2.58 -4.90
N ASP A 67 14.98 3.41 -4.36
CA ASP A 67 16.40 3.44 -4.71
C ASP A 67 17.26 2.51 -3.83
N TYR A 68 16.63 1.49 -3.26
CA TYR A 68 17.29 0.40 -2.55
C TYR A 68 17.60 -0.74 -3.49
N GLN A 69 18.73 -1.40 -3.25
CA GLN A 69 19.07 -2.64 -3.93
C GLN A 69 18.18 -3.76 -3.38
N GLY A 70 17.33 -4.34 -4.22
CA GLY A 70 16.69 -5.62 -3.91
C GLY A 70 17.62 -6.81 -4.20
N PRO A 71 17.23 -8.03 -3.78
CA PRO A 71 18.01 -9.25 -4.05
C PRO A 71 18.06 -9.55 -5.56
N LEU A 72 19.18 -10.08 -6.03
CA LEU A 72 19.36 -10.57 -7.40
C LEU A 72 19.06 -12.06 -7.53
N GLY A 73 18.78 -12.76 -6.43
CA GLY A 73 18.56 -14.20 -6.41
C GLY A 73 19.87 -14.99 -6.35
N ILE A 74 20.95 -14.40 -5.81
CA ILE A 74 22.25 -15.05 -5.62
C ILE A 74 22.22 -15.78 -4.29
N ASN A 75 22.19 -17.12 -4.32
CA ASN A 75 22.10 -17.97 -3.11
C ASN A 75 21.06 -17.43 -2.10
N PRO A 76 19.80 -17.22 -2.53
CA PRO A 76 18.87 -16.42 -1.75
C PRO A 76 18.55 -17.10 -0.41
N ARG A 77 18.44 -16.28 0.63
CA ARG A 77 18.07 -16.69 1.99
C ARG A 77 16.71 -16.10 2.34
N VAL A 78 15.88 -16.92 2.97
CA VAL A 78 14.58 -16.51 3.50
C VAL A 78 14.72 -16.33 5.01
N GLU A 79 14.41 -15.13 5.48
CA GLU A 79 14.30 -14.78 6.89
C GLU A 79 12.82 -14.60 7.21
N ALA A 80 12.33 -15.28 8.25
CA ALA A 80 10.93 -15.22 8.66
C ALA A 80 10.86 -14.90 10.16
N PHE A 81 10.17 -13.81 10.49
CA PHE A 81 10.06 -13.25 11.82
C PHE A 81 8.62 -13.43 12.29
N SER A 82 8.39 -14.36 13.23
CA SER A 82 7.07 -14.55 13.81
C SER A 82 6.78 -13.44 14.81
N MET A 83 5.74 -12.67 14.54
CA MET A 83 5.33 -11.53 15.34
C MET A 83 3.87 -11.17 15.05
N ALA A 84 3.28 -10.30 15.89
CA ALA A 84 2.02 -9.67 15.54
C ALA A 84 2.16 -8.99 14.16
N PRO A 85 1.31 -9.30 13.18
CA PRO A 85 1.59 -8.99 11.79
C PRO A 85 1.62 -7.47 11.51
N PRO A 86 2.78 -6.90 11.12
CA PRO A 86 2.93 -5.46 10.98
C PRO A 86 2.36 -4.95 9.66
N ILE A 87 1.37 -4.06 9.73
CA ILE A 87 0.77 -3.41 8.58
C ILE A 87 1.57 -2.14 8.30
N ASN A 88 1.89 -1.86 7.02
CA ASN A 88 2.59 -0.64 6.61
C ASN A 88 3.94 -0.41 7.31
N ILE A 89 4.98 -1.12 6.86
CA ILE A 89 6.33 -0.98 7.42
C ILE A 89 7.10 0.12 6.70
N PHE A 90 7.61 1.06 7.49
CA PHE A 90 8.44 2.18 7.06
C PHE A 90 9.78 2.17 7.76
N TRP A 91 10.81 2.62 7.05
CA TRP A 91 12.07 3.03 7.67
C TRP A 91 12.09 4.54 7.69
N ASP A 92 12.36 5.15 8.83
CA ASP A 92 12.64 6.58 8.88
C ASP A 92 14.10 6.88 8.52
N GLU A 93 14.46 8.17 8.54
CA GLU A 93 15.81 8.61 8.18
C GLU A 93 16.86 8.25 9.25
N GLN A 94 16.44 7.99 10.48
CA GLN A 94 17.28 7.49 11.57
C GLN A 94 17.46 5.97 11.52
N GLY A 95 16.73 5.28 10.64
CA GLY A 95 16.76 3.82 10.48
C GLY A 95 15.82 3.06 11.41
N ARG A 96 14.96 3.75 12.17
CA ARG A 96 13.90 3.13 12.98
C ARG A 96 12.85 2.55 12.04
N VAL A 97 12.32 1.39 12.42
CA VAL A 97 11.23 0.75 11.68
C VAL A 97 9.91 1.10 12.35
N ILE A 98 8.99 1.70 11.63
CA ILE A 98 7.67 2.11 12.14
C ILE A 98 6.59 1.34 11.41
N ALA A 99 5.61 0.83 12.13
CA ALA A 99 4.48 0.10 11.56
C ALA A 99 3.19 0.26 12.37
N ALA A 100 2.06 0.02 11.72
CA ALA A 100 0.81 -0.31 12.39
C ALA A 100 0.85 -1.78 12.86
N ASN A 101 0.27 -2.09 14.01
CA ASN A 101 0.25 -3.46 14.54
C ASN A 101 -0.97 -3.75 15.44
N GLN A 102 -1.17 -5.03 15.76
CA GLN A 102 -2.03 -5.51 16.84
C GLN A 102 -1.17 -5.83 18.07
N CYS A 103 -1.03 -4.89 19.02
CA CYS A 103 -0.13 -5.09 20.16
C CYS A 103 -0.69 -6.04 21.24
N ARG A 104 -2.02 -6.08 21.40
CA ARG A 104 -2.72 -6.89 22.42
C ARG A 104 -4.08 -7.35 21.91
N GLU A 105 -4.75 -8.25 22.63
CA GLU A 105 -6.15 -8.60 22.38
C GLU A 105 -6.98 -7.31 22.23
N ASN A 106 -7.55 -7.12 21.04
CA ASN A 106 -8.38 -5.98 20.67
C ASN A 106 -7.73 -4.57 20.82
N THR A 107 -6.41 -4.46 21.01
CA THR A 107 -5.70 -3.16 20.99
C THR A 107 -4.83 -3.01 19.74
N THR A 108 -5.29 -2.14 18.86
CA THR A 108 -4.53 -1.64 17.72
C THR A 108 -3.51 -0.59 18.17
N CYS A 109 -2.32 -0.59 17.60
CA CYS A 109 -1.22 0.31 17.99
C CYS A 109 -0.34 0.70 16.79
N ILE A 110 0.48 1.73 17.00
CA ILE A 110 1.67 2.02 16.21
C ILE A 110 2.87 1.46 16.98
N VAL A 111 3.83 0.85 16.28
CA VAL A 111 5.03 0.28 16.89
C VAL A 111 6.28 0.85 16.26
N SER A 112 7.32 1.00 17.07
CA SER A 112 8.70 1.02 16.59
C SER A 112 9.30 -0.36 16.76
N LEU A 113 9.97 -0.87 15.73
CA LEU A 113 10.58 -2.19 15.69
C LEU A 113 12.09 -2.07 15.53
N ASN A 114 12.81 -3.00 16.13
CA ASN A 114 14.22 -3.19 15.86
C ASN A 114 14.43 -3.55 14.38
N PRO A 115 15.34 -2.87 13.65
CA PRO A 115 15.50 -3.08 12.21
C PRO A 115 16.05 -4.46 11.82
N ASP A 116 16.71 -5.16 12.75
CA ASP A 116 17.37 -6.44 12.50
C ASP A 116 16.53 -7.62 13.01
N THR A 117 15.95 -7.49 14.21
CA THR A 117 15.17 -8.57 14.85
C THR A 117 13.66 -8.43 14.66
N TYR A 118 13.17 -7.24 14.28
CA TYR A 118 11.76 -6.86 14.27
C TYR A 118 11.06 -6.97 15.63
N GLU A 119 11.80 -7.06 16.74
CA GLU A 119 11.21 -6.98 18.07
C GLU A 119 10.65 -5.58 18.34
N VAL A 120 9.55 -5.50 19.09
CA VAL A 120 8.92 -4.22 19.43
C VAL A 120 9.79 -3.46 20.42
N GLU A 121 10.22 -2.27 20.04
CA GLU A 121 11.03 -1.36 20.85
C GLU A 121 10.19 -0.29 21.57
N ALA A 122 9.09 0.14 20.95
CA ALA A 122 8.15 1.09 21.53
C ALA A 122 6.74 0.92 20.94
N THR A 123 5.70 1.35 21.66
CA THR A 123 4.31 1.36 21.18
C THR A 123 3.62 2.68 21.43
N TYR A 124 2.72 3.06 20.53
CA TYR A 124 1.69 4.08 20.79
C TYR A 124 0.29 3.48 20.59
N PRO A 125 -0.64 3.67 21.54
CA PRO A 125 -0.39 4.25 22.86
C PRO A 125 0.52 3.33 23.70
N GLU A 126 0.97 3.80 24.86
CA GLU A 126 1.86 3.01 25.74
C GLU A 126 1.14 1.76 26.28
N PRO A 127 1.90 0.76 26.77
CA PRO A 127 1.29 -0.39 27.38
C PRO A 127 0.36 -0.01 28.57
N GLY A 128 -0.89 -0.46 28.55
CA GLY A 128 -1.90 -0.20 29.59
C GLY A 128 -2.88 0.91 29.22
N GLN A 129 -2.61 1.69 28.17
CA GLN A 129 -3.49 2.76 27.69
C GLN A 129 -4.51 2.23 26.68
N SER A 130 -5.70 2.86 26.68
CA SER A 130 -6.74 2.63 25.66
C SER A 130 -6.29 3.16 24.32
N SER A 131 -6.74 2.52 23.24
CA SER A 131 -6.48 2.94 21.86
C SER A 131 -7.79 3.12 21.12
N ASP A 132 -7.93 4.23 20.42
CA ASP A 132 -8.98 4.47 19.42
C ASP A 132 -8.44 4.31 17.99
N LEU A 133 -7.24 3.73 17.84
CA LEU A 133 -6.67 3.39 16.55
C LEU A 133 -7.40 2.19 15.94
N SER A 134 -7.43 2.14 14.62
CA SER A 134 -8.01 1.05 13.84
C SER A 134 -7.03 0.58 12.77
N GLN A 135 -6.82 -0.73 12.67
CA GLN A 135 -5.95 -1.30 11.63
C GLN A 135 -6.40 -0.86 10.23
N LEU A 136 -7.73 -0.78 10.03
CA LEU A 136 -8.34 -0.38 8.78
C LEU A 136 -8.02 1.08 8.39
N LEU A 137 -8.00 1.99 9.39
CA LEU A 137 -7.71 3.41 9.15
C LEU A 137 -6.19 3.66 9.02
N MET A 138 -5.38 2.92 9.77
CA MET A 138 -3.93 3.02 9.70
C MET A 138 -3.32 2.42 8.42
N VAL A 139 -4.14 1.83 7.53
CA VAL A 139 -3.75 1.48 6.15
C VAL A 139 -3.16 2.70 5.42
N TYR A 140 -3.59 3.92 5.75
CA TYR A 140 -3.06 5.16 5.16
C TYR A 140 -2.25 6.00 6.15
N LEU A 141 -1.68 5.38 7.19
CA LEU A 141 -0.68 6.01 8.05
C LEU A 141 0.47 6.57 7.20
N GLN A 142 0.91 7.79 7.54
CA GLN A 142 2.04 8.44 6.89
C GLN A 142 3.20 8.68 7.84
N LEU A 143 4.41 8.63 7.30
CA LEU A 143 5.64 9.02 7.95
C LEU A 143 6.30 10.17 7.18
N LEU A 144 6.49 11.32 7.82
CA LEU A 144 7.12 12.50 7.25
C LEU A 144 8.02 13.14 8.30
N ASP A 145 9.31 13.35 7.99
CA ASP A 145 10.26 14.07 8.85
C ASP A 145 10.26 13.62 10.33
N GLY A 146 10.16 12.31 10.58
CA GLY A 146 10.13 11.73 11.93
C GLY A 146 8.77 11.81 12.64
N HIS A 147 7.73 12.27 11.93
CA HIS A 147 6.36 12.32 12.41
C HIS A 147 5.50 11.24 11.78
N VAL A 148 4.65 10.62 12.59
CA VAL A 148 3.61 9.68 12.18
C VAL A 148 2.27 10.39 12.21
N THR A 149 1.56 10.40 11.08
CA THR A 149 0.20 10.94 11.00
C THR A 149 -0.80 9.83 10.70
N THR A 150 -1.89 9.76 11.48
CA THR A 150 -2.95 8.77 11.26
C THR A 150 -4.30 9.23 11.82
N ALA A 151 -5.37 8.61 11.33
CA ALA A 151 -6.73 8.87 11.78
C ALA A 151 -7.19 7.88 12.85
N THR A 152 -8.11 8.32 13.71
CA THR A 152 -8.72 7.48 14.77
C THR A 152 -10.19 7.18 14.50
N THR A 153 -10.74 6.18 15.19
CA THR A 153 -12.17 5.83 15.09
C THR A 153 -13.09 6.93 15.65
N ASN A 154 -12.56 7.80 16.51
CA ASN A 154 -13.29 8.96 17.05
C ASN A 154 -13.31 10.17 16.09
N ARG A 155 -12.80 10.02 14.86
CA ARG A 155 -12.72 11.08 13.84
C ARG A 155 -11.73 12.20 14.21
N HIS A 156 -10.64 11.81 14.86
CA HIS A 156 -9.48 12.68 15.09
C HIS A 156 -8.37 12.36 14.10
N ILE A 157 -7.45 13.31 13.89
CA ILE A 157 -6.16 13.08 13.24
C ILE A 157 -5.06 13.32 14.26
N LEU A 158 -4.25 12.30 14.49
CA LEU A 158 -3.08 12.36 15.35
C LEU A 158 -1.84 12.67 14.53
N ASP A 159 -1.00 13.54 15.06
CA ASP A 159 0.37 13.78 14.58
C ASP A 159 1.33 13.50 15.73
N LEU A 160 2.13 12.44 15.59
CA LEU A 160 3.01 11.92 16.62
C LEU A 160 4.47 12.09 16.20
N GLU A 161 5.27 12.83 16.96
CA GLU A 161 6.71 12.87 16.75
C GLU A 161 7.35 11.61 17.34
N VAL A 162 8.20 10.94 16.56
CA VAL A 162 9.00 9.81 17.01
C VAL A 162 10.36 10.33 17.49
N VAL A 163 10.62 10.23 18.79
CA VAL A 163 11.88 10.67 19.42
C VAL A 163 12.65 9.49 20.01
N GLY A 164 13.94 9.67 20.27
CA GLY A 164 14.80 8.61 20.83
C GLY A 164 15.15 7.50 19.83
N ASP A 165 15.83 6.47 20.33
CA ASP A 165 16.31 5.31 19.58
C ASP A 165 16.20 4.00 20.40
N GLY A 166 16.07 2.87 19.70
CA GLY A 166 15.96 1.56 20.33
C GLY A 166 14.84 1.52 21.39
N ALA A 167 15.13 0.91 22.54
CA ALA A 167 14.23 0.85 23.69
C ALA A 167 13.93 2.23 24.35
N LYS A 168 14.60 3.31 23.95
CA LYS A 168 14.29 4.69 24.38
C LYS A 168 13.38 5.43 23.40
N THR A 169 12.97 4.77 22.32
CA THR A 169 12.04 5.36 21.35
C THR A 169 10.71 5.68 22.04
N ALA A 170 10.17 6.86 21.77
CA ALA A 170 8.88 7.30 22.27
C ALA A 170 8.09 8.05 21.20
N PHE A 171 6.76 7.96 21.28
CA PHE A 171 5.83 8.69 20.43
C PHE A 171 5.23 9.85 21.22
N ILE A 172 5.49 11.08 20.82
CA ILE A 172 4.97 12.29 21.47
C ILE A 172 3.86 12.87 20.60
N THR A 173 2.64 12.91 21.14
CA THR A 173 1.52 13.58 20.46
C THR A 173 1.79 15.07 20.34
N ARG A 174 1.98 15.55 19.11
CA ARG A 174 2.20 16.97 18.79
C ARG A 174 0.92 17.68 18.42
N ARG A 175 0.03 16.98 17.72
CA ARG A 175 -1.31 17.48 17.40
C ARG A 175 -2.32 16.37 17.59
N ASP A 176 -3.47 16.75 18.10
CA ASP A 176 -4.68 15.94 18.11
C ASP A 176 -5.79 16.84 17.54
N ILE A 177 -6.21 16.54 16.31
CA ILE A 177 -7.11 17.39 15.54
C ILE A 177 -8.49 16.72 15.53
N ASP A 178 -9.41 17.26 16.33
CA ASP A 178 -10.79 16.82 16.38
C ASP A 178 -11.58 17.33 15.17
N LEU A 179 -12.02 16.41 14.30
CA LEU A 179 -12.90 16.68 13.16
C LEU A 179 -14.32 16.11 13.38
N SER A 180 -14.66 15.70 14.60
CA SER A 180 -15.94 15.07 14.94
C SER A 180 -17.15 15.97 14.70
N ASN A 181 -16.98 17.30 14.77
CA ASN A 181 -17.98 18.31 14.44
C ASN A 181 -18.00 18.71 12.95
N ILE A 182 -17.00 18.27 12.18
CA ILE A 182 -16.86 18.56 10.74
C ILE A 182 -17.37 17.38 9.89
N THR A 183 -17.19 16.17 10.41
CA THR A 183 -17.54 14.90 9.77
C THR A 183 -18.76 14.30 10.45
N ALA A 184 -19.67 13.71 9.68
CA ALA A 184 -20.80 13.01 10.26
C ALA A 184 -20.32 11.77 11.05
N PRO A 185 -21.10 11.24 12.01
CA PRO A 185 -20.71 10.06 12.80
C PRO A 185 -20.32 8.83 11.96
N ASN A 186 -20.90 8.67 10.77
CA ASN A 186 -20.57 7.60 9.81
C ASN A 186 -19.50 8.00 8.77
N GLU A 187 -18.88 9.17 8.89
CA GLU A 187 -17.77 9.60 8.02
C GLU A 187 -16.43 9.40 8.73
N LEU A 188 -15.84 8.21 8.57
CA LEU A 188 -14.48 7.95 9.06
C LEU A 188 -13.45 8.63 8.16
N ILE A 189 -12.41 9.19 8.78
CA ILE A 189 -11.27 9.79 8.06
C ILE A 189 -10.42 8.64 7.51
N LEU A 190 -10.27 8.59 6.20
CA LEU A 190 -9.59 7.52 5.49
C LEU A 190 -8.11 7.81 5.28
N SER A 191 -7.77 8.96 4.70
CA SER A 191 -6.40 9.29 4.29
C SER A 191 -6.02 10.68 4.74
N THR A 192 -4.74 10.84 5.10
CA THR A 192 -4.17 12.11 5.55
C THR A 192 -2.79 12.33 4.93
N ALA A 193 -2.47 13.55 4.52
CA ALA A 193 -1.11 13.90 4.09
C ALA A 193 -0.85 15.40 4.18
N TYR A 194 0.40 15.77 4.47
CA TYR A 194 0.82 17.16 4.39
C TYR A 194 1.06 17.60 2.95
N ASP A 195 0.77 18.87 2.65
CA ASP A 195 1.27 19.54 1.45
C ASP A 195 2.56 20.32 1.73
N SER A 196 3.16 20.88 0.66
CA SER A 196 4.47 21.53 0.76
C SER A 196 4.50 22.84 1.57
N ILE A 197 3.33 23.37 1.97
CA ILE A 197 3.23 24.58 2.81
C ILE A 197 2.71 24.25 4.22
N GLY A 198 2.58 22.96 4.56
CA GLY A 198 2.24 22.50 5.89
C GLY A 198 0.74 22.35 6.16
N ASN A 199 -0.13 22.44 5.14
CA ASN A 199 -1.53 22.06 5.35
C ASN A 199 -1.65 20.55 5.43
N LEU A 200 -2.41 20.07 6.41
CA LEU A 200 -2.73 18.66 6.56
C LEU A 200 -4.03 18.34 5.81
N TRP A 201 -3.93 17.77 4.63
CA TRP A 201 -5.07 17.30 3.84
C TRP A 201 -5.66 16.02 4.42
N PHE A 202 -6.98 15.90 4.35
CA PHE A 202 -7.70 14.69 4.76
C PHE A 202 -8.89 14.39 3.86
N THR A 203 -9.28 13.12 3.84
CA THR A 203 -10.52 12.64 3.20
C THR A 203 -11.31 11.76 4.16
N THR A 204 -12.64 11.78 4.05
CA THR A 204 -13.52 10.73 4.59
C THR A 204 -13.79 9.73 3.50
N GLY A 205 -13.88 8.44 3.86
CA GLY A 205 -13.75 7.43 2.83
C GLY A 205 -13.81 6.00 3.32
N GLY A 206 -13.52 5.11 2.38
CA GLY A 206 -13.39 3.68 2.57
C GLY A 206 -14.47 2.91 1.81
N PHE A 207 -14.25 1.59 1.73
CA PHE A 207 -15.07 0.66 0.98
C PHE A 207 -16.34 0.29 1.75
N ALA A 208 -17.50 0.72 1.27
CA ALA A 208 -18.78 0.47 1.93
C ALA A 208 -19.00 -1.05 2.11
N GLY A 209 -19.32 -1.48 3.34
CA GLY A 209 -19.53 -2.89 3.68
C GLY A 209 -18.25 -3.66 4.05
N ALA A 210 -17.07 -3.10 3.85
CA ALA A 210 -15.78 -3.66 4.24
C ALA A 210 -15.24 -2.99 5.52
N GLY A 211 -16.06 -2.96 6.57
CA GLY A 211 -15.74 -2.28 7.84
C GLY A 211 -15.98 -0.77 7.81
N PHE A 212 -16.36 -0.19 6.66
CA PHE A 212 -16.82 1.18 6.55
C PHE A 212 -18.33 1.26 6.36
N PRO A 213 -19.00 2.24 6.98
CA PRO A 213 -20.43 2.47 6.79
C PRO A 213 -20.72 2.98 5.38
N THR A 214 -21.90 2.61 4.86
CA THR A 214 -22.46 3.21 3.65
C THR A 214 -22.76 4.68 3.88
N ARG A 215 -22.49 5.50 2.87
CA ARG A 215 -22.74 6.95 2.90
C ARG A 215 -22.91 7.51 1.50
N ASP A 216 -23.70 8.58 1.41
CA ASP A 216 -24.01 9.24 0.15
C ASP A 216 -23.18 10.51 -0.05
N THR A 217 -22.30 10.85 0.89
CA THR A 217 -21.46 12.04 0.84
C THR A 217 -20.08 11.71 1.39
N ALA A 218 -19.05 12.16 0.67
CA ALA A 218 -17.70 12.21 1.17
C ALA A 218 -17.33 13.64 1.55
N THR A 219 -16.36 13.79 2.44
CA THR A 219 -15.78 15.06 2.86
C THR A 219 -14.31 15.03 2.56
N LEU A 220 -13.80 16.09 1.95
CA LEU A 220 -12.36 16.31 1.87
C LEU A 220 -12.04 17.70 2.38
N GLY A 221 -10.82 17.89 2.84
CA GLY A 221 -10.43 19.17 3.40
C GLY A 221 -8.96 19.24 3.70
N TYR A 222 -8.57 20.36 4.28
CA TYR A 222 -7.25 20.50 4.89
C TYR A 222 -7.32 21.33 6.16
N VAL A 223 -6.35 21.09 7.03
CA VAL A 223 -6.13 21.83 8.27
C VAL A 223 -4.88 22.67 8.09
N GLU A 224 -5.00 23.99 8.21
CA GLU A 224 -3.85 24.90 8.18
C GLU A 224 -2.90 24.63 9.36
N PRO A 225 -1.64 25.09 9.29
CA PRO A 225 -0.76 25.14 10.46
C PRO A 225 -1.36 25.92 11.65
N SER A 226 -2.24 26.90 11.37
CA SER A 226 -2.99 27.66 12.36
C SER A 226 -4.05 26.85 13.11
N GLY A 227 -4.41 25.66 12.62
CA GLY A 227 -5.52 24.85 13.11
C GLY A 227 -6.86 25.13 12.43
N LYS A 228 -6.94 26.13 11.55
CA LYS A 228 -8.16 26.40 10.78
C LYS A 228 -8.47 25.25 9.81
N VAL A 229 -9.71 24.77 9.84
CA VAL A 229 -10.17 23.67 8.98
C VAL A 229 -10.96 24.22 7.79
N HIS A 230 -10.65 23.73 6.60
CA HIS A 230 -11.40 23.98 5.37
C HIS A 230 -11.91 22.66 4.81
N THR A 231 -13.17 22.65 4.36
CA THR A 231 -13.79 21.43 3.82
C THR A 231 -14.60 21.66 2.57
N LEU A 232 -14.68 20.63 1.74
CA LEU A 232 -15.58 20.49 0.62
C LEU A 232 -16.37 19.18 0.79
N LYS A 233 -17.71 19.30 0.82
CA LYS A 233 -18.62 18.14 0.80
C LYS A 233 -18.84 17.71 -0.65
N LEU A 234 -18.82 16.40 -0.88
CA LEU A 234 -18.99 15.76 -2.18
C LEU A 234 -20.22 14.84 -2.15
N PRO A 235 -21.43 15.38 -2.37
CA PRO A 235 -22.64 14.58 -2.40
C PRO A 235 -22.66 13.64 -3.61
N GLY A 236 -23.24 12.45 -3.46
CA GLY A 236 -23.30 11.39 -4.45
C GLY A 236 -21.97 10.72 -4.75
N LYS A 237 -20.95 10.92 -3.90
CA LYS A 237 -19.57 10.46 -4.15
C LYS A 237 -19.00 9.72 -2.95
N VAL A 238 -18.17 8.72 -3.24
CA VAL A 238 -17.36 7.98 -2.27
C VAL A 238 -15.89 8.10 -2.63
N ILE A 239 -15.04 8.37 -1.63
CA ILE A 239 -13.58 8.25 -1.76
C ILE A 239 -13.21 6.87 -1.23
N GLU A 240 -12.67 6.02 -2.09
CA GLU A 240 -12.49 4.59 -1.81
C GLU A 240 -11.07 4.27 -1.38
N ASN A 241 -10.11 5.02 -1.93
CA ASN A 241 -8.69 4.87 -1.71
C ASN A 241 -8.05 6.24 -1.37
N SER A 242 -6.72 6.31 -1.34
CA SER A 242 -5.98 7.53 -1.01
C SER A 242 -5.87 8.52 -2.18
N PHE A 243 -5.04 9.54 -1.97
CA PHE A 243 -4.71 10.58 -2.95
C PHE A 243 -3.19 10.73 -3.11
N ALA A 244 -2.75 11.42 -4.16
CA ALA A 244 -1.35 11.80 -4.35
C ALA A 244 -1.16 13.31 -4.10
N ILE A 245 0.02 13.70 -3.64
CA ILE A 245 0.41 15.11 -3.45
C ILE A 245 1.73 15.42 -4.17
N SER A 246 1.75 16.55 -4.87
CA SER A 246 2.95 17.18 -5.41
C SER A 246 2.89 18.69 -5.18
N GLY A 247 3.78 19.22 -4.34
CA GLY A 247 3.73 20.61 -3.91
C GLY A 247 2.46 20.86 -3.10
N THR A 248 1.59 21.74 -3.60
CA THR A 248 0.27 22.03 -3.04
C THR A 248 -0.87 21.39 -3.83
N SER A 249 -0.56 20.64 -4.88
CA SER A 249 -1.57 19.96 -5.71
C SER A 249 -1.88 18.58 -5.17
N VAL A 250 -3.17 18.31 -4.98
CA VAL A 250 -3.74 17.05 -4.51
C VAL A 250 -4.53 16.39 -5.63
N TYR A 251 -4.24 15.11 -5.90
CA TYR A 251 -4.85 14.32 -6.96
C TYR A 251 -5.62 13.13 -6.37
N MET A 252 -6.92 13.05 -6.65
CA MET A 252 -7.82 12.09 -6.02
C MET A 252 -8.85 11.57 -7.02
N VAL A 253 -9.36 10.36 -6.81
CA VAL A 253 -10.51 9.84 -7.57
C VAL A 253 -11.66 9.49 -6.63
N THR A 254 -12.89 9.62 -7.13
CA THR A 254 -14.11 9.22 -6.42
C THR A 254 -14.93 8.23 -7.23
N GLY A 255 -15.59 7.30 -6.55
CA GLY A 255 -16.67 6.50 -7.10
C GLY A 255 -18.05 7.14 -6.89
N PRO A 256 -19.09 6.62 -7.55
CA PRO A 256 -20.48 7.02 -7.31
C PRO A 256 -20.98 6.47 -5.97
N ALA A 257 -21.91 7.19 -5.33
CA ALA A 257 -22.55 6.77 -4.08
C ALA A 257 -24.01 7.23 -3.99
N GLY A 258 -24.81 6.55 -3.16
CA GLY A 258 -26.20 6.89 -2.95
C GLY A 258 -27.00 6.87 -4.26
N PRO A 259 -27.85 7.88 -4.53
CA PRO A 259 -28.60 7.97 -5.79
C PRO A 259 -27.76 8.07 -7.07
N ALA A 260 -26.48 8.44 -6.96
CA ALA A 260 -25.56 8.47 -8.11
C ALA A 260 -24.98 7.10 -8.44
N ASP A 261 -25.14 6.11 -7.56
CA ASP A 261 -24.77 4.72 -7.84
C ASP A 261 -25.90 4.00 -8.59
N HIS A 262 -25.70 3.86 -9.89
CA HIS A 262 -26.59 3.17 -10.81
C HIS A 262 -25.79 2.53 -11.96
N ALA A 263 -26.47 1.76 -12.82
CA ALA A 263 -25.86 1.28 -14.06
C ALA A 263 -25.38 2.46 -14.92
N ASP A 264 -24.23 2.33 -15.58
CA ASP A 264 -23.55 3.38 -16.34
C ASP A 264 -23.15 4.63 -15.54
N ALA A 265 -23.00 4.52 -14.22
CA ALA A 265 -22.52 5.61 -13.39
C ALA A 265 -21.11 6.09 -13.79
N ILE A 266 -20.85 7.36 -13.49
CA ILE A 266 -19.54 7.99 -13.67
C ILE A 266 -18.87 8.23 -12.32
N GLY A 267 -17.54 8.16 -12.33
CA GLY A 267 -16.71 8.65 -11.23
C GLY A 267 -15.99 9.92 -11.66
N PHE A 268 -15.25 10.52 -10.74
CA PHE A 268 -14.54 11.77 -11.00
C PHE A 268 -13.08 11.71 -10.55
N PHE A 269 -12.20 12.25 -11.40
CA PHE A 269 -10.82 12.57 -11.08
C PHE A 269 -10.72 14.04 -10.73
N TYR A 270 -10.11 14.33 -9.58
CA TYR A 270 -9.94 15.68 -9.04
C TYR A 270 -8.47 16.09 -9.02
N CYS A 271 -8.24 17.36 -9.34
CA CYS A 271 -7.06 18.09 -8.90
C CYS A 271 -7.50 19.26 -8.02
N MET A 272 -6.91 19.37 -6.84
CA MET A 272 -7.26 20.38 -5.85
C MET A 272 -6.02 21.09 -5.31
N GLN A 273 -6.20 22.30 -4.81
CA GLN A 273 -5.15 23.11 -4.19
C GLN A 273 -5.74 23.89 -3.00
N PRO A 274 -4.91 24.34 -2.05
CA PRO A 274 -5.35 25.32 -1.08
C PRO A 274 -5.58 26.66 -1.79
N GLY A 275 -6.58 27.42 -1.36
CA GLY A 275 -6.91 28.74 -1.89
C GLY A 275 -7.47 29.67 -0.81
N PRO A 276 -7.61 30.98 -1.10
CA PRO A 276 -8.00 31.98 -0.09
C PRO A 276 -9.35 31.69 0.60
N GLY A 277 -10.27 31.02 -0.10
CA GLY A 277 -11.59 30.62 0.41
C GLY A 277 -11.70 29.16 0.85
N GLY A 278 -10.58 28.43 0.99
CA GLY A 278 -10.56 27.02 1.36
C GLY A 278 -10.08 26.10 0.24
N VAL A 279 -10.76 24.99 0.01
CA VAL A 279 -10.39 24.04 -1.04
C VAL A 279 -10.71 24.63 -2.42
N LYS A 280 -9.68 24.81 -3.26
CA LYS A 280 -9.83 25.18 -4.66
C LYS A 280 -9.83 23.94 -5.54
N VAL A 281 -10.93 23.64 -6.21
CA VAL A 281 -10.99 22.62 -7.26
C VAL A 281 -10.38 23.18 -8.55
N VAL A 282 -9.27 22.62 -8.99
CA VAL A 282 -8.57 22.99 -10.23
C VAL A 282 -9.18 22.25 -11.42
N ALA A 283 -9.51 20.97 -11.23
CA ALA A 283 -10.17 20.15 -12.22
C ALA A 283 -11.08 19.11 -11.56
N GLU A 284 -12.22 18.84 -12.19
CA GLU A 284 -13.15 17.73 -11.92
C GLU A 284 -13.49 17.06 -13.27
N LEU A 285 -12.88 15.89 -13.52
CA LEU A 285 -12.91 15.22 -14.82
C LEU A 285 -13.62 13.86 -14.70
N PRO A 286 -14.67 13.60 -15.49
CA PRO A 286 -15.41 12.35 -15.38
C PRO A 286 -14.63 11.16 -15.95
N TYR A 287 -14.84 9.98 -15.38
CA TYR A 287 -14.39 8.70 -15.91
C TYR A 287 -15.50 7.65 -15.78
N LYS A 288 -15.37 6.53 -16.50
CA LYS A 288 -16.35 5.44 -16.45
C LYS A 288 -16.25 4.67 -15.13
N ALA A 289 -17.24 4.78 -14.24
CA ALA A 289 -17.29 3.96 -13.03
C ALA A 289 -17.96 2.59 -13.26
N GLY A 290 -18.54 2.37 -14.44
CA GLY A 290 -19.22 1.11 -14.77
C GLY A 290 -20.45 0.87 -13.89
N ASP A 291 -20.98 -0.35 -13.95
CA ASP A 291 -22.30 -0.66 -13.37
C ASP A 291 -22.22 -1.21 -11.96
N SER A 292 -21.07 -1.73 -11.55
CA SER A 292 -20.92 -2.46 -10.29
C SER A 292 -19.47 -2.57 -9.84
N ILE A 293 -19.31 -3.03 -8.60
CA ILE A 293 -18.04 -3.53 -8.07
C ILE A 293 -17.58 -4.71 -8.94
N LYS A 294 -16.31 -4.71 -9.37
CA LYS A 294 -15.75 -5.83 -10.14
C LYS A 294 -15.74 -7.09 -9.30
N LYS A 295 -15.88 -8.25 -9.95
CA LYS A 295 -15.86 -9.55 -9.26
C LYS A 295 -14.59 -9.68 -8.42
N GLY A 296 -14.75 -9.97 -7.12
CA GLY A 296 -13.65 -10.09 -6.14
C GLY A 296 -13.00 -8.76 -5.73
N GLY A 297 -13.50 -7.63 -6.25
CA GLY A 297 -13.10 -6.28 -5.86
C GLY A 297 -13.91 -5.75 -4.68
N VAL A 298 -13.51 -4.58 -4.20
CA VAL A 298 -14.16 -3.85 -3.10
C VAL A 298 -14.62 -2.44 -3.52
N SER A 299 -14.06 -1.92 -4.61
CA SER A 299 -14.35 -0.57 -5.09
C SER A 299 -15.51 -0.57 -6.08
N ARG A 300 -16.42 0.38 -5.89
CA ARG A 300 -17.49 0.73 -6.82
C ARG A 300 -17.01 1.64 -7.95
N GLY A 301 -16.10 2.57 -7.66
CA GLY A 301 -15.44 3.41 -8.64
C GLY A 301 -14.12 2.82 -9.11
N SER A 302 -13.15 3.70 -9.34
CA SER A 302 -11.81 3.39 -9.85
C SER A 302 -11.06 2.35 -9.03
N GLY A 303 -11.17 2.40 -7.70
CA GLY A 303 -10.34 1.64 -6.75
C GLY A 303 -8.83 1.95 -6.78
N SER A 304 -8.32 2.55 -7.86
CA SER A 304 -6.93 2.97 -8.01
C SER A 304 -6.68 4.31 -7.34
N THR A 305 -5.70 4.36 -6.44
CA THR A 305 -5.14 5.64 -5.99
C THR A 305 -4.34 6.29 -7.14
N PRO A 306 -4.50 7.61 -7.40
CA PRO A 306 -3.73 8.31 -8.41
C PRO A 306 -2.22 8.19 -8.20
N SER A 307 -1.53 8.01 -9.31
CA SER A 307 -0.12 7.66 -9.40
C SER A 307 0.62 8.73 -10.21
N LEU A 308 1.57 9.43 -9.59
CA LEU A 308 2.33 10.48 -10.27
C LEU A 308 3.45 9.90 -11.12
N LEU A 309 3.61 10.48 -12.30
CA LEU A 309 4.57 10.10 -13.33
C LEU A 309 5.49 11.29 -13.61
N GLY A 310 6.68 11.27 -13.01
CA GLY A 310 7.52 12.46 -12.94
C GLY A 310 6.76 13.64 -12.33
N HIS A 311 7.06 14.85 -12.79
CA HIS A 311 6.39 16.08 -12.33
C HIS A 311 5.32 16.59 -13.31
N LYS A 312 4.97 15.80 -14.33
CA LYS A 312 4.16 16.27 -15.45
C LYS A 312 2.85 15.52 -15.64
N TYR A 313 2.77 14.26 -15.23
CA TYR A 313 1.60 13.42 -15.52
C TYR A 313 1.12 12.66 -14.31
N VAL A 314 -0.15 12.30 -14.32
CA VAL A 314 -0.82 11.51 -13.29
C VAL A 314 -1.64 10.44 -13.99
N ALA A 315 -1.64 9.23 -13.42
CA ALA A 315 -2.35 8.11 -13.97
C ALA A 315 -3.17 7.38 -12.91
N PHE A 316 -4.25 6.76 -13.35
CA PHE A 316 -5.13 5.90 -12.57
C PHE A 316 -5.94 5.03 -13.53
N THR A 317 -6.68 4.04 -13.01
CA THR A 317 -7.58 3.23 -13.84
C THR A 317 -9.04 3.64 -13.68
N ASP A 318 -9.84 3.56 -14.74
CA ASP A 318 -11.30 3.60 -14.61
C ASP A 318 -11.86 2.25 -14.13
N ASN A 319 -13.20 2.15 -14.06
CA ASN A 319 -13.92 0.92 -13.72
C ASN A 319 -14.88 0.48 -14.84
N ALA A 320 -14.55 0.77 -16.11
CA ALA A 320 -15.45 0.50 -17.23
C ALA A 320 -15.84 -0.99 -17.35
N ASN A 321 -17.07 -1.28 -17.79
CA ASN A 321 -17.67 -2.63 -17.76
C ASN A 321 -16.84 -3.70 -18.49
N ASP A 322 -16.47 -3.44 -19.74
CA ASP A 322 -15.72 -4.39 -20.58
C ASP A 322 -14.29 -4.64 -20.06
N GLN A 323 -13.53 -3.56 -19.91
CA GLN A 323 -12.15 -3.56 -19.43
C GLN A 323 -11.87 -2.30 -18.66
N VAL A 324 -11.18 -2.41 -17.52
CA VAL A 324 -10.59 -1.24 -16.89
C VAL A 324 -9.54 -0.65 -17.82
N ASN A 325 -9.52 0.66 -17.92
CA ASN A 325 -8.59 1.41 -18.76
C ASN A 325 -7.62 2.19 -17.88
N LEU A 326 -6.34 2.22 -18.27
CA LEU A 326 -5.40 3.21 -17.77
C LEU A 326 -5.73 4.56 -18.40
N LEU A 327 -5.85 5.60 -17.58
CA LEU A 327 -5.99 6.99 -18.01
C LEU A 327 -4.75 7.75 -17.58
N VAL A 328 -4.18 8.55 -18.49
CA VAL A 328 -3.05 9.44 -18.20
C VAL A 328 -3.47 10.88 -18.46
N TYR A 329 -3.32 11.74 -17.47
CA TYR A 329 -3.61 13.17 -17.54
C TYR A 329 -2.34 13.99 -17.26
N PRO A 330 -2.27 15.25 -17.72
CA PRO A 330 -1.26 16.18 -17.20
C PRO A 330 -1.52 16.48 -15.72
N GLN A 331 -0.45 16.82 -15.00
CA GLN A 331 -0.52 17.45 -13.68
C GLN A 331 -0.81 18.95 -13.83
N ALA A 332 -1.16 19.60 -12.71
CA ALA A 332 -1.28 21.05 -12.65
C ALA A 332 0.11 21.69 -12.95
N PRO A 333 0.16 22.87 -13.60
CA PRO A 333 -0.98 23.74 -13.97
C PRO A 333 -1.60 23.43 -15.34
N ALA A 334 -1.13 22.40 -16.06
CA ALA A 334 -1.62 22.08 -17.40
C ALA A 334 -3.01 21.37 -17.42
N LEU A 335 -3.57 21.12 -16.24
CA LEU A 335 -4.84 20.43 -16.03
C LEU A 335 -5.96 21.44 -15.72
N ASN A 336 -7.13 21.27 -16.36
CA ASN A 336 -8.37 22.04 -16.15
C ASN A 336 -9.60 21.16 -16.46
N ASN A 337 -10.82 21.70 -16.29
CA ASN A 337 -12.09 20.97 -16.50
C ASN A 337 -12.34 20.48 -17.93
N ASP A 338 -11.66 21.06 -18.94
CA ASP A 338 -11.82 20.66 -20.35
C ASP A 338 -10.74 19.65 -20.79
N THR A 339 -9.84 19.28 -19.88
CA THR A 339 -8.71 18.41 -20.20
C THR A 339 -9.19 16.98 -20.46
N LYS A 340 -8.81 16.44 -21.62
CA LYS A 340 -9.03 15.04 -21.98
C LYS A 340 -7.81 14.19 -21.59
N PRO A 341 -7.97 12.88 -21.37
CA PRO A 341 -6.83 12.01 -21.11
C PRO A 341 -5.89 12.04 -22.33
N LEU A 342 -4.59 12.15 -22.07
CA LEU A 342 -3.53 12.08 -23.07
C LEU A 342 -3.51 10.71 -23.75
N CYS A 343 -3.87 9.67 -23.00
CA CYS A 343 -4.15 8.36 -23.53
C CYS A 343 -5.14 7.60 -22.64
N THR A 344 -5.88 6.69 -23.27
CA THR A 344 -6.71 5.68 -22.61
C THR A 344 -6.29 4.32 -23.15
N VAL A 345 -5.87 3.40 -22.28
CA VAL A 345 -5.36 2.08 -22.67
C VAL A 345 -6.16 0.99 -21.97
N PRO A 346 -6.88 0.11 -22.70
CA PRO A 346 -7.55 -1.02 -22.09
C PRO A 346 -6.52 -1.99 -21.51
N LEU A 347 -6.77 -2.47 -20.29
CA LEU A 347 -5.87 -3.37 -19.57
C LEU A 347 -6.45 -4.78 -19.46
N PHE A 348 -5.55 -5.75 -19.37
CA PHE A 348 -5.85 -7.16 -19.11
C PHE A 348 -6.75 -7.80 -20.18
N GLU A 349 -7.46 -8.86 -19.81
CA GLU A 349 -8.39 -9.58 -20.69
C GLU A 349 -9.81 -9.04 -20.54
N ARG A 350 -10.54 -8.98 -21.65
CA ARG A 350 -11.92 -8.48 -21.68
C ARG A 350 -12.84 -9.28 -20.79
N GLY A 351 -13.61 -8.60 -19.94
CA GLY A 351 -14.51 -9.20 -18.95
C GLY A 351 -13.81 -9.72 -17.69
N PHE A 352 -12.48 -9.74 -17.66
CA PHE A 352 -11.65 -10.33 -16.60
C PHE A 352 -10.58 -9.34 -16.11
N SER A 353 -10.98 -8.08 -15.91
CA SER A 353 -10.07 -6.99 -15.55
C SER A 353 -10.57 -6.23 -14.33
N ALA A 354 -9.71 -6.03 -13.34
CA ALA A 354 -9.96 -5.14 -12.21
C ALA A 354 -8.64 -4.56 -11.71
N ASN A 355 -8.68 -3.34 -11.18
CA ASN A 355 -7.55 -2.73 -10.49
C ASN A 355 -8.04 -2.03 -9.22
N GLU A 356 -7.42 -2.38 -8.09
CA GLU A 356 -7.85 -1.95 -6.74
C GLU A 356 -6.71 -1.20 -6.02
N ASN A 357 -5.70 -0.75 -6.75
CA ASN A 357 -4.48 -0.21 -6.17
C ASN A 357 -3.73 0.74 -7.12
N VAL A 358 -2.54 1.17 -6.74
CA VAL A 358 -1.70 2.08 -7.54
C VAL A 358 -0.94 1.35 -8.65
N ALA A 359 -0.44 2.12 -9.61
CA ALA A 359 0.58 1.68 -10.55
C ALA A 359 1.98 1.79 -9.94
N VAL A 360 2.91 0.93 -10.37
CA VAL A 360 4.34 1.16 -10.16
C VAL A 360 4.85 2.09 -11.25
N ASN A 361 5.47 3.20 -10.86
CA ASN A 361 5.84 4.27 -11.78
C ASN A 361 7.35 4.42 -11.90
N HIS A 362 7.82 4.69 -13.12
CA HIS A 362 9.20 5.09 -13.36
C HIS A 362 9.30 6.05 -14.54
N TRP A 363 10.15 7.08 -14.42
CA TRP A 363 10.48 7.98 -15.52
C TRP A 363 11.96 7.81 -15.88
N ASP A 364 12.24 7.60 -17.16
CA ASP A 364 13.60 7.35 -17.66
C ASP A 364 14.55 8.56 -17.54
N GLY A 365 14.02 9.74 -17.19
CA GLY A 365 14.79 10.99 -17.19
C GLY A 365 14.74 11.75 -18.50
N GLU A 366 14.04 11.20 -19.50
CA GLU A 366 13.89 11.77 -20.82
C GLU A 366 12.41 11.89 -21.17
N SER A 367 11.85 10.93 -21.91
CA SER A 367 10.52 11.04 -22.51
C SER A 367 9.60 9.88 -22.22
N THR A 368 10.07 8.85 -21.49
CA THR A 368 9.28 7.64 -21.24
C THR A 368 8.85 7.57 -19.78
N TYR A 369 7.54 7.53 -19.58
CA TYR A 369 6.91 7.32 -18.29
C TYR A 369 6.28 5.93 -18.29
N SER A 370 6.79 5.04 -17.46
CA SER A 370 6.37 3.65 -17.38
C SER A 370 5.47 3.42 -16.19
N MET A 371 4.42 2.64 -16.41
CA MET A 371 3.47 2.21 -15.39
C MET A 371 3.35 0.69 -15.43
N VAL A 372 3.41 0.03 -14.28
CA VAL A 372 3.12 -1.40 -14.14
C VAL A 372 1.89 -1.60 -13.28
N LEU A 373 0.92 -2.37 -13.77
CA LEU A 373 -0.35 -2.63 -13.09
C LEU A 373 -0.61 -4.13 -12.95
N SER A 374 -1.16 -4.53 -11.80
CA SER A 374 -1.63 -5.90 -11.52
C SER A 374 -3.12 -6.03 -11.83
N ASN A 375 -3.53 -7.22 -12.27
CA ASN A 375 -4.93 -7.60 -12.41
C ASN A 375 -5.44 -8.19 -11.10
N PHE A 376 -6.51 -7.62 -10.55
CA PHE A 376 -7.12 -8.04 -9.31
C PHE A 376 -8.45 -8.78 -9.51
N TYR A 377 -8.82 -9.04 -10.77
CA TYR A 377 -10.13 -9.62 -11.08
C TYR A 377 -10.30 -11.01 -10.47
N ASN A 378 -11.45 -11.20 -9.84
CA ASN A 378 -11.83 -12.39 -9.08
C ASN A 378 -10.88 -12.67 -7.91
N GLY A 379 -10.40 -11.61 -7.25
CA GLY A 379 -9.66 -11.70 -5.99
C GLY A 379 -10.41 -12.53 -4.94
N PRO A 380 -9.70 -13.34 -4.13
CA PRO A 380 -10.33 -14.05 -3.02
C PRO A 380 -10.88 -13.08 -1.96
N PRO A 381 -11.78 -13.53 -1.06
CA PRO A 381 -12.28 -12.71 0.04
C PRO A 381 -11.14 -12.18 0.93
N VAL A 382 -11.37 -11.01 1.54
CA VAL A 382 -10.44 -10.42 2.49
C VAL A 382 -10.75 -11.00 3.87
N ALA A 383 -9.99 -12.00 4.33
CA ALA A 383 -10.06 -12.63 5.67
C ALA A 383 -9.86 -11.71 6.91
N GLN A 384 -9.99 -10.39 6.79
CA GLN A 384 -10.10 -9.45 7.91
C GLN A 384 -11.47 -8.73 7.90
N LEU A 385 -12.26 -8.99 6.87
CA LEU A 385 -13.62 -8.50 6.74
C LEU A 385 -14.54 -9.61 7.21
N ARG A 386 -15.45 -9.26 8.13
CA ARG A 386 -16.39 -10.23 8.70
C ARG A 386 -17.71 -10.33 7.95
N ALA A 387 -18.01 -9.34 7.10
CA ALA A 387 -19.31 -9.22 6.44
C ALA A 387 -19.23 -9.62 4.96
N PRO A 388 -20.15 -10.48 4.47
CA PRO A 388 -20.37 -10.66 3.04
C PRO A 388 -20.70 -9.32 2.35
N PRO A 389 -20.30 -9.09 1.10
CA PRO A 389 -19.65 -10.03 0.17
C PRO A 389 -18.11 -10.07 0.26
N PHE A 390 -17.50 -9.19 1.04
CA PHE A 390 -16.04 -8.99 1.06
C PHE A 390 -15.30 -9.89 2.07
N GLY A 391 -16.07 -10.50 2.98
CA GLY A 391 -15.62 -11.32 4.09
C GLY A 391 -16.52 -12.52 4.32
N ASP A 392 -16.02 -13.57 4.98
CA ASP A 392 -16.80 -14.77 5.32
C ASP A 392 -17.12 -14.90 6.82
N GLY A 393 -16.62 -13.99 7.66
CA GLY A 393 -16.92 -13.94 9.09
C GLY A 393 -16.07 -14.85 9.96
N THR A 394 -15.01 -15.45 9.43
CA THR A 394 -14.34 -16.60 10.08
C THR A 394 -12.88 -16.37 10.48
N ASP A 395 -12.39 -15.13 10.41
CA ASP A 395 -11.01 -14.62 10.54
C ASP A 395 -10.17 -15.11 11.75
N THR A 396 -10.72 -15.91 12.66
CA THR A 396 -10.06 -16.40 13.89
C THR A 396 -10.03 -17.92 14.03
N ASP A 397 -10.64 -18.70 13.13
CA ASP A 397 -10.60 -20.17 13.19
C ASP A 397 -9.31 -20.72 12.54
N PRO A 398 -8.42 -21.40 13.29
CA PRO A 398 -7.24 -22.06 12.73
C PRO A 398 -7.58 -23.10 11.65
N ALA A 399 -8.78 -23.69 11.68
CA ALA A 399 -9.27 -24.59 10.63
C ALA A 399 -9.52 -23.89 9.30
N ILE A 400 -9.75 -22.57 9.32
CA ILE A 400 -10.03 -21.73 8.15
C ILE A 400 -8.79 -20.95 7.70
N LEU A 401 -7.72 -20.93 8.49
CA LEU A 401 -6.44 -20.30 8.10
C LEU A 401 -5.91 -20.82 6.76
N ASN A 402 -6.20 -22.07 6.37
CA ASN A 402 -5.90 -22.63 5.05
C ASN A 402 -7.15 -22.72 4.15
N GLY A 403 -8.09 -21.79 4.30
CA GLY A 403 -9.36 -21.75 3.60
C GLY A 403 -9.29 -21.05 2.23
N PRO A 404 -10.45 -20.89 1.55
CA PRO A 404 -10.55 -20.37 0.19
C PRO A 404 -9.94 -18.98 -0.02
N PHE A 405 -9.84 -18.15 1.03
CA PHE A 405 -9.23 -16.82 0.91
C PHE A 405 -7.73 -16.85 0.53
N ASN A 406 -7.10 -18.02 0.63
CA ASN A 406 -5.70 -18.23 0.22
C ASN A 406 -5.57 -18.66 -1.25
N ASP A 407 -6.64 -19.09 -1.90
CA ASP A 407 -6.56 -19.68 -3.24
C ASP A 407 -6.46 -18.59 -4.31
N LEU A 408 -5.23 -18.25 -4.70
CA LEU A 408 -5.01 -17.29 -5.78
C LEU A 408 -5.28 -17.90 -7.16
N SER A 409 -5.49 -19.22 -7.27
CA SER A 409 -5.72 -19.88 -8.57
C SER A 409 -7.05 -19.49 -9.22
N VAL A 410 -8.01 -19.01 -8.42
CA VAL A 410 -9.30 -18.50 -8.90
C VAL A 410 -9.19 -17.14 -9.60
N MET A 411 -8.11 -16.39 -9.36
CA MET A 411 -7.93 -15.06 -9.93
C MET A 411 -7.63 -15.14 -11.43
N SER A 412 -8.11 -14.14 -12.16
CA SER A 412 -7.61 -13.92 -13.52
C SER A 412 -6.18 -13.39 -13.45
N PRO A 413 -5.24 -13.93 -14.23
CA PRO A 413 -3.86 -13.49 -14.17
C PRO A 413 -3.70 -12.11 -14.82
N GLY A 414 -2.63 -11.41 -14.45
CA GLY A 414 -2.14 -10.29 -15.22
C GLY A 414 -1.17 -9.38 -14.48
N LEU A 415 -0.05 -9.12 -15.14
CA LEU A 415 0.83 -7.98 -14.87
C LEU A 415 1.14 -7.31 -16.20
N VAL A 416 0.94 -6.00 -16.31
CA VAL A 416 1.10 -5.26 -17.56
C VAL A 416 2.00 -4.05 -17.36
N ARG A 417 2.91 -3.80 -18.30
CA ARG A 417 3.62 -2.52 -18.39
C ARG A 417 3.11 -1.70 -19.56
N VAL A 418 2.74 -0.47 -19.29
CA VAL A 418 2.41 0.55 -20.29
C VAL A 418 3.43 1.68 -20.20
N ASP A 419 3.95 2.11 -21.34
CA ASP A 419 4.81 3.28 -21.44
C ASP A 419 4.05 4.41 -22.13
N PHE A 420 4.02 5.59 -21.51
CA PHE A 420 3.66 6.85 -22.14
C PHE A 420 4.93 7.53 -22.66
N ASN A 421 4.99 7.79 -23.97
CA ASN A 421 6.08 8.56 -24.57
C ASN A 421 5.62 10.01 -24.80
N GLU A 422 6.22 10.95 -24.07
CA GLU A 422 5.86 12.38 -24.11
C GLU A 422 6.11 13.02 -25.48
N LYS A 423 7.20 12.64 -26.17
CA LYS A 423 7.52 13.20 -27.51
C LYS A 423 6.50 12.78 -28.56
N MET A 424 5.95 11.58 -28.43
CA MET A 424 4.95 11.03 -29.36
C MET A 424 3.51 11.30 -28.90
N GLY A 425 3.30 11.70 -27.64
CA GLY A 425 1.97 11.80 -27.04
C GLY A 425 1.19 10.48 -27.04
N LYS A 426 1.88 9.33 -26.92
CA LYS A 426 1.26 8.00 -27.12
C LYS A 426 1.61 7.03 -26.00
N CYS A 427 0.60 6.26 -25.57
CA CYS A 427 0.78 5.11 -24.70
C CYS A 427 0.93 3.81 -25.50
N THR A 428 1.83 2.93 -25.05
CA THR A 428 2.08 1.62 -25.67
C THR A 428 2.22 0.56 -24.59
N THR A 429 1.44 -0.52 -24.69
CA THR A 429 1.65 -1.73 -23.89
C THR A 429 2.97 -2.38 -24.30
N ARG A 430 3.94 -2.41 -23.39
CA ARG A 430 5.28 -2.95 -23.64
C ARG A 430 5.31 -4.46 -23.49
N TRP A 431 4.63 -4.96 -22.47
CA TRP A 431 4.47 -6.39 -22.22
C TRP A 431 3.23 -6.64 -21.36
N TYR A 432 2.69 -7.85 -21.49
CA TYR A 432 1.59 -8.35 -20.67
C TYR A 432 1.92 -9.79 -20.26
N ASN A 433 2.19 -10.00 -18.97
CA ASN A 433 2.44 -11.30 -18.39
C ASN A 433 1.13 -11.92 -17.88
N LYS A 434 0.68 -12.99 -18.54
CA LYS A 434 -0.56 -13.72 -18.25
C LYS A 434 -0.40 -14.89 -17.26
N ASN A 435 0.75 -14.99 -16.58
CA ASN A 435 1.03 -16.09 -15.67
C ASN A 435 0.99 -15.67 -14.19
N ILE A 436 1.09 -14.37 -13.90
CA ILE A 436 1.13 -13.84 -12.54
C ILE A 436 -0.30 -13.61 -12.01
N ARG A 437 -0.57 -14.12 -10.81
CA ARG A 437 -1.79 -13.86 -10.03
C ARG A 437 -1.38 -13.31 -8.67
N THR A 438 -2.03 -12.23 -8.26
CA THR A 438 -1.66 -11.53 -7.03
C THR A 438 -2.81 -10.69 -6.53
N THR A 439 -2.80 -10.44 -5.23
CA THR A 439 -3.73 -9.53 -4.54
C THR A 439 -3.10 -8.17 -4.28
N ILE A 440 -1.90 -7.87 -4.82
CA ILE A 440 -1.21 -6.61 -4.57
C ILE A 440 -0.30 -6.14 -5.71
N THR A 441 0.05 -4.86 -5.71
CA THR A 441 0.99 -4.26 -6.67
C THR A 441 2.46 -4.52 -6.24
N PRO A 442 3.37 -4.89 -7.17
CA PRO A 442 4.79 -5.06 -6.86
C PRO A 442 5.49 -3.79 -6.37
N ILE A 443 6.75 -3.92 -5.94
CA ILE A 443 7.66 -2.80 -5.69
C ILE A 443 8.86 -2.86 -6.64
N LEU A 444 9.23 -1.72 -7.24
CA LEU A 444 10.39 -1.62 -8.15
C LEU A 444 11.65 -1.21 -7.37
N SER A 445 12.74 -1.95 -7.59
CA SER A 445 14.11 -1.52 -7.24
C SER A 445 14.75 -0.86 -8.46
N THR A 446 15.01 0.45 -8.38
CA THR A 446 15.73 1.16 -9.46
C THR A 446 17.20 0.72 -9.54
N LYS A 447 17.76 0.13 -8.48
CA LYS A 447 19.14 -0.36 -8.45
C LYS A 447 19.32 -1.72 -9.13
N THR A 448 18.25 -2.50 -9.31
CA THR A 448 18.32 -3.82 -9.95
C THR A 448 17.48 -3.93 -11.22
N GLY A 449 16.51 -3.05 -11.42
CA GLY A 449 15.56 -3.15 -12.55
C GLY A 449 14.55 -4.30 -12.37
N LEU A 450 14.35 -4.75 -11.14
CA LEU A 450 13.45 -5.85 -10.79
C LEU A 450 12.24 -5.34 -9.99
N LEU A 451 11.08 -5.90 -10.31
CA LEU A 451 9.85 -5.81 -9.56
C LEU A 451 9.78 -7.00 -8.58
N TYR A 452 9.50 -6.74 -7.32
CA TYR A 452 9.33 -7.78 -6.31
C TYR A 452 7.88 -7.86 -5.83
N MET A 453 7.36 -9.08 -5.70
CA MET A 453 6.02 -9.31 -5.20
C MET A 453 5.82 -10.73 -4.66
N PRO A 454 4.86 -10.91 -3.72
CA PRO A 454 4.40 -12.23 -3.34
C PRO A 454 3.63 -12.88 -4.50
N THR A 455 3.89 -14.16 -4.74
CA THR A 455 3.16 -15.01 -5.68
C THR A 455 2.84 -16.36 -5.04
N GLN A 456 1.98 -17.14 -5.69
CA GLN A 456 1.60 -18.49 -5.25
C GLN A 456 1.78 -19.48 -6.39
N ASP A 457 2.19 -20.71 -6.08
CA ASP A 457 2.22 -21.79 -7.08
C ASP A 457 0.80 -22.14 -7.55
N TYR A 458 0.53 -21.89 -8.82
CA TYR A 458 -0.79 -22.08 -9.41
C TYR A 458 -1.26 -23.54 -9.44
N GLU A 459 -0.37 -24.48 -9.79
CA GLU A 459 -0.74 -25.89 -9.94
C GLU A 459 -0.97 -26.58 -8.61
N LEU A 460 -0.22 -26.17 -7.57
CA LEU A 460 -0.42 -26.64 -6.21
C LEU A 460 -1.63 -25.98 -5.54
N ALA A 461 -1.88 -24.69 -5.78
CA ALA A 461 -3.04 -23.99 -5.24
C ALA A 461 -4.38 -24.62 -5.68
N LYS A 462 -4.50 -25.01 -6.96
CA LYS A 462 -5.65 -25.77 -7.49
C LYS A 462 -5.94 -27.08 -6.76
N LYS A 463 -4.96 -27.62 -6.04
CA LYS A 463 -5.05 -28.87 -5.27
C LYS A 463 -5.18 -28.60 -3.76
N GLY A 464 -5.44 -27.35 -3.37
CA GLY A 464 -5.54 -26.90 -1.97
C GLY A 464 -4.18 -26.76 -1.28
N SER A 465 -3.07 -26.73 -2.01
CA SER A 465 -1.72 -26.56 -1.44
C SER A 465 -1.18 -25.17 -1.77
N TYR A 466 -1.31 -24.25 -0.82
CA TYR A 466 -0.95 -22.84 -0.98
C TYR A 466 0.53 -22.64 -0.68
N ILE A 467 1.37 -22.72 -1.72
CA ILE A 467 2.81 -22.50 -1.62
C ILE A 467 3.14 -21.09 -2.08
N TYR A 468 3.69 -20.27 -1.19
CA TYR A 468 3.99 -18.86 -1.44
C TYR A 468 5.46 -18.66 -1.79
N TYR A 469 5.69 -17.67 -2.64
CA TYR A 469 7.02 -17.26 -3.10
C TYR A 469 7.16 -15.74 -3.02
N MET A 470 8.40 -15.27 -2.87
CA MET A 470 8.81 -13.95 -3.33
C MET A 470 9.34 -14.10 -4.76
N SER A 471 8.70 -13.42 -5.71
CA SER A 471 9.11 -13.42 -7.12
C SER A 471 9.80 -12.12 -7.49
N ALA A 472 10.85 -12.22 -8.32
CA ALA A 472 11.47 -11.09 -8.99
C ALA A 472 11.15 -11.12 -10.48
N ILE A 473 10.58 -10.04 -10.99
CA ILE A 473 10.15 -9.88 -12.38
C ILE A 473 10.99 -8.78 -13.02
N ASP A 474 11.59 -9.08 -14.18
CA ASP A 474 12.37 -8.10 -14.92
C ASP A 474 11.47 -6.98 -15.46
N PHE A 475 11.73 -5.74 -15.04
CA PHE A 475 10.93 -4.59 -15.41
C PHE A 475 10.90 -4.34 -16.93
N LYS A 476 11.99 -4.69 -17.63
CA LYS A 476 12.14 -4.48 -19.07
C LYS A 476 11.28 -5.45 -19.90
N SER A 477 11.28 -6.74 -19.54
CA SER A 477 10.66 -7.81 -20.34
C SER A 477 9.37 -8.37 -19.74
N GLY A 478 9.09 -8.12 -18.46
CA GLY A 478 7.95 -8.69 -17.74
C GLY A 478 8.11 -10.17 -17.38
N ARG A 479 9.29 -10.77 -17.60
CA ARG A 479 9.55 -12.19 -17.29
C ARG A 479 9.95 -12.34 -15.82
N GLU A 480 9.42 -13.39 -15.19
CA GLU A 480 9.90 -13.81 -13.86
C GLU A 480 11.35 -14.31 -14.00
N ALA A 481 12.29 -13.60 -13.39
CA ALA A 481 13.72 -13.93 -13.44
C ALA A 481 14.04 -15.07 -12.46
N TRP A 482 13.46 -14.98 -11.27
CA TRP A 482 13.52 -16.01 -10.24
C TRP A 482 12.36 -15.89 -9.25
N LYS A 483 12.10 -16.95 -8.50
CA LYS A 483 11.24 -16.94 -7.31
C LYS A 483 11.79 -17.87 -6.23
N VAL A 484 11.59 -17.49 -4.97
CA VAL A 484 12.07 -18.22 -3.79
C VAL A 484 10.88 -18.54 -2.90
N ARG A 485 10.72 -19.82 -2.51
CA ARG A 485 9.63 -20.27 -1.66
C ARG A 485 9.79 -19.65 -0.26
N THR A 486 8.80 -18.86 0.15
CA THR A 486 8.79 -18.22 1.48
C THR A 486 8.17 -19.12 2.54
N GLY A 487 7.15 -19.92 2.18
CA GLY A 487 6.50 -20.87 3.06
C GLY A 487 5.22 -21.46 2.47
N ALA A 488 4.42 -22.13 3.31
CA ALA A 488 3.19 -22.80 2.88
C ALA A 488 2.03 -22.62 3.87
N GLY A 489 0.82 -22.54 3.32
CA GLY A 489 -0.43 -22.30 4.07
C GLY A 489 -0.63 -20.84 4.45
N GLY A 490 -1.78 -20.56 5.08
CA GLY A 490 -2.24 -19.18 5.28
C GLY A 490 -1.35 -18.29 6.13
N THR A 491 -0.48 -18.86 6.98
CA THR A 491 0.50 -18.05 7.74
C THR A 491 1.47 -17.29 6.84
N PHE A 492 1.64 -17.70 5.59
CA PHE A 492 2.47 -17.05 4.57
C PHE A 492 1.68 -16.24 3.54
N SER A 493 0.35 -16.14 3.70
CA SER A 493 -0.47 -15.26 2.87
C SER A 493 -0.14 -13.80 3.17
N ASN A 494 0.13 -13.01 2.13
CA ASN A 494 0.36 -11.57 2.27
C ASN A 494 -0.93 -10.78 2.51
N HIS A 495 -2.10 -11.39 2.29
CA HIS A 495 -3.41 -10.81 2.58
C HIS A 495 -3.54 -9.34 2.15
N PHE A 496 -3.36 -9.08 0.84
CA PHE A 496 -3.45 -7.74 0.23
C PHE A 496 -2.42 -6.72 0.71
N GLN A 497 -1.46 -7.12 1.55
CA GLN A 497 -0.39 -6.23 2.01
C GLN A 497 0.75 -6.15 1.00
N PRO A 498 1.30 -4.94 0.78
CA PRO A 498 2.32 -4.73 -0.23
C PRO A 498 3.72 -5.21 0.18
N PRO A 499 4.54 -5.61 -0.80
CA PRO A 499 5.96 -5.84 -0.56
C PRO A 499 6.69 -4.52 -0.28
N VAL A 500 7.83 -4.63 0.40
CA VAL A 500 8.77 -3.55 0.71
C VAL A 500 10.18 -3.96 0.33
N LEU A 501 11.02 -2.96 0.04
CA LEU A 501 12.47 -3.14 -0.04
C LEU A 501 13.10 -2.66 1.25
N THR A 502 14.06 -3.41 1.76
CA THR A 502 14.74 -3.14 3.02
C THR A 502 16.13 -2.59 2.76
N LYS A 503 16.59 -1.68 3.63
CA LYS A 503 17.88 -0.97 3.48
C LYS A 503 19.09 -1.91 3.41
N ASP A 504 18.96 -3.09 4.00
CA ASP A 504 19.97 -4.14 4.07
C ASP A 504 20.04 -5.05 2.81
N GLY A 505 19.33 -4.71 1.74
CA GLY A 505 19.41 -5.41 0.45
C GLY A 505 18.30 -6.44 0.21
N GLY A 506 17.23 -6.42 0.99
CA GLY A 506 16.16 -7.42 0.97
C GLY A 506 14.88 -6.96 0.27
N ALA A 507 14.09 -7.94 -0.14
CA ALA A 507 12.69 -7.78 -0.52
C ALA A 507 11.83 -8.56 0.48
N GLY A 508 10.94 -7.86 1.17
CA GLY A 508 10.12 -8.46 2.21
C GLY A 508 8.66 -8.04 2.12
N GLY A 509 7.86 -8.54 3.05
CA GLY A 509 6.45 -8.22 3.14
C GLY A 509 5.81 -8.84 4.38
N TYR A 510 4.70 -8.23 4.77
CA TYR A 510 3.76 -8.81 5.73
C TYR A 510 3.29 -10.18 5.25
N VAL A 511 3.10 -11.08 6.20
CA VAL A 511 2.26 -12.26 6.06
C VAL A 511 1.43 -12.44 7.33
N ILE A 512 0.33 -13.19 7.29
CA ILE A 512 -0.53 -13.42 8.47
C ILE A 512 0.25 -13.92 9.71
N GLY A 513 1.36 -14.65 9.52
CA GLY A 513 2.21 -15.13 10.61
C GLY A 513 3.29 -14.15 11.11
N GLY A 514 3.46 -12.98 10.48
CA GLY A 514 4.50 -12.00 10.83
C GLY A 514 5.10 -11.28 9.62
N PHE A 515 6.43 -11.28 9.50
CA PHE A 515 7.17 -10.65 8.40
C PHE A 515 8.12 -11.65 7.74
N VAL A 516 8.16 -11.67 6.40
CA VAL A 516 9.11 -12.50 5.64
C VAL A 516 9.97 -11.63 4.73
N LYS A 517 11.25 -11.94 4.64
CA LYS A 517 12.25 -11.20 3.86
C LYS A 517 13.14 -12.16 3.08
N VAL A 518 13.43 -11.84 1.83
CA VAL A 518 14.39 -12.55 0.99
C VAL A 518 15.59 -11.65 0.72
N LYS A 519 16.80 -12.19 0.90
CA LYS A 519 18.08 -11.51 0.66
C LYS A 519 19.01 -12.38 -0.15
N ASP A 520 19.97 -11.77 -0.85
CA ASP A 520 21.09 -12.51 -1.43
C ASP A 520 22.01 -13.03 -0.33
N GLY A 521 22.51 -14.25 -0.52
CA GLY A 521 23.56 -14.84 0.30
C GLY A 521 24.96 -14.39 -0.15
N SER A 522 25.98 -14.85 0.58
CA SER A 522 27.37 -14.74 0.14
C SER A 522 27.54 -15.37 -1.24
N LYS A 523 28.32 -14.73 -2.12
CA LYS A 523 28.82 -15.39 -3.33
C LYS A 523 29.64 -16.62 -2.90
N PRO A 524 29.50 -17.78 -3.56
CA PRO A 524 30.30 -18.96 -3.24
C PRO A 524 31.79 -18.68 -3.30
#